data_AF-A0A2A5M406-F1
#
_entry.id   AF-A0A2A5M406-F1
#
_cell.length_a   1.000
_cell.length_b   1.000
_cell.length_c   1.000
_cell.angle_alpha   90.00
_cell.angle_beta   90.00
_cell.angle_gamma   90.00
#
_symmetry.space_group_name_H-M   'P 1'
#
loop_
_entity.id
_entity.type
_entity.pdbx_description
1 polymer ?
#
loop_
_entity_poly.entity_id
_entity_poly.type
_entity_poly.pdbx_seq_one_letter_code
_entity_poly.pdbx_strand_id
1 'polypeptide(L)'
;MAIKIFGILIALFTITFTILSLQDPYSLNLQTNALNFKNIEAKNLKAYESNTSTIKAYYKANSWVRYADRDEFNDFITLNLDFNLSANRLEFFNKDMSKVLFEGNVTYIGANNVKIIS
;
A
#
# COMPACT_ATOMS: atom_id res chain seq x y z
N MET A 1 22.44 0.97 -62.84
CA MET A 1 21.75 0.15 -61.82
C MET A 1 21.87 0.73 -60.41
N ALA A 2 23.06 1.14 -59.96
CA ALA A 2 23.29 1.69 -58.62
C ALA A 2 22.35 2.85 -58.21
N ILE A 3 22.15 3.83 -59.10
CA ILE A 3 21.26 4.99 -58.83
C ILE A 3 19.80 4.55 -58.60
N LYS A 4 19.33 3.54 -59.33
CA LYS A 4 17.97 3.00 -59.16
C LYS A 4 17.83 2.26 -57.82
N ILE A 5 18.84 1.49 -57.44
CA ILE A 5 18.90 0.78 -56.15
C ILE A 5 18.92 1.79 -54.99
N PHE A 6 19.69 2.87 -55.13
CA PHE A 6 19.79 3.93 -54.13
C PHE A 6 18.47 4.68 -53.95
N GLY A 7 17.77 4.99 -55.04
CA GLY A 7 16.43 5.60 -54.98
C GLY A 7 15.40 4.72 -54.26
N ILE A 8 15.44 3.40 -54.48
CA ILE A 8 14.56 2.44 -53.79
C ILE A 8 14.87 2.39 -52.29
N LEU A 9 16.15 2.40 -51.90
CA LEU A 9 16.56 2.40 -50.50
C LEU A 9 16.11 3.67 -49.77
N ILE A 10 16.23 4.85 -50.41
CA ILE A 10 15.74 6.10 -49.84
C ILE A 10 14.22 6.04 -49.65
N ALA A 11 13.49 5.58 -50.67
CA ALA A 11 12.03 5.48 -50.59
C ALA A 11 11.58 4.56 -49.43
N LEU A 12 12.20 3.38 -49.30
CA LEU A 12 11.97 2.47 -48.19
C LEU A 12 12.27 3.14 -46.85
N PHE A 13 13.43 3.79 -46.72
CA PHE A 13 13.81 4.49 -45.49
C PHE A 13 12.78 5.55 -45.07
N THR A 14 12.33 6.39 -46.01
CA THR A 14 11.30 7.41 -45.73
C THR A 14 9.95 6.81 -45.34
N ILE A 15 9.54 5.71 -45.97
CA ILE A 15 8.29 5.01 -45.61
C ILE A 15 8.37 4.49 -44.18
N THR A 16 9.46 3.78 -43.83
CA THR A 16 9.64 3.23 -42.49
C THR A 16 9.68 4.33 -41.43
N PHE A 17 10.38 5.43 -41.71
CA PHE A 17 10.48 6.56 -40.78
C PHE A 17 9.13 7.26 -40.57
N THR A 18 8.32 7.38 -41.64
CA THR A 18 6.97 7.95 -41.56
C THR A 18 6.03 7.06 -40.76
N ILE A 19 6.12 5.74 -40.93
CA ILE A 19 5.32 4.79 -40.14
C ILE A 19 5.71 4.86 -38.66
N LEU A 20 7.02 4.92 -38.36
CA LEU A 20 7.52 5.06 -36.99
C LEU A 20 7.15 6.40 -36.36
N SER A 21 7.09 7.49 -37.12
CA SER A 21 6.69 8.81 -36.59
C SER A 21 5.19 8.94 -36.36
N LEU A 22 4.38 8.12 -37.04
CA LEU A 22 2.93 7.99 -36.82
C LEU A 22 2.58 7.02 -35.70
N GLN A 23 3.53 6.24 -35.19
CA GLN A 23 3.30 5.45 -33.97
C GLN A 23 3.18 6.43 -32.80
N ASP A 24 2.01 6.42 -32.15
CA ASP A 24 1.80 7.21 -30.96
C ASP A 24 2.84 6.84 -29.91
N PRO A 25 3.61 7.81 -29.35
CA PRO A 25 4.54 7.52 -28.26
C PRO A 25 3.82 6.95 -27.01
N TYR A 26 2.50 7.07 -26.97
CA TYR A 26 1.61 6.53 -25.94
C TYR A 26 1.30 5.03 -26.10
N SER A 27 1.59 4.40 -27.24
CA SER A 27 1.44 2.95 -27.41
C SER A 27 2.62 2.16 -26.82
N LEU A 28 3.68 2.84 -26.38
CA LEU A 28 4.67 2.28 -25.47
C LEU A 28 3.99 2.05 -24.12
N ASN A 29 3.30 0.91 -24.02
CA ASN A 29 2.84 0.36 -22.76
C ASN A 29 4.08 -0.13 -22.00
N LEU A 30 4.84 0.82 -21.46
CA LEU A 30 5.84 0.57 -20.44
C LEU A 30 5.04 -0.07 -19.31
N GLN A 31 5.01 -1.40 -19.25
CA GLN A 31 4.49 -2.11 -18.10
C GLN A 31 5.27 -1.59 -16.92
N THR A 32 4.69 -0.65 -16.19
CA THR A 32 5.14 -0.26 -14.87
C THR A 32 4.92 -1.53 -14.08
N ASN A 33 5.95 -2.38 -13.99
CA ASN A 33 5.99 -3.49 -13.04
C ASN A 33 5.43 -2.90 -11.75
N ALA A 34 4.29 -3.43 -11.31
CA ALA A 34 3.46 -2.80 -10.29
C ALA A 34 4.26 -2.67 -8.99
N LEU A 35 5.03 -1.60 -8.89
CA LEU A 35 5.70 -1.21 -7.67
C LEU A 35 4.56 -0.95 -6.70
N ASN A 36 4.52 -1.72 -5.61
CA ASN A 36 3.51 -1.58 -4.58
C ASN A 36 3.81 -0.29 -3.81
N PHE A 37 3.40 0.84 -4.39
CA PHE A 37 3.60 2.15 -3.81
C PHE A 37 2.75 2.30 -2.55
N LYS A 38 3.27 3.09 -1.61
CA LYS A 38 2.46 3.58 -0.49
C LYS A 38 1.36 4.46 -1.07
N ASN A 39 0.12 4.00 -0.98
CA ASN A 39 -1.04 4.72 -1.48
C ASN A 39 -1.46 5.85 -0.53
N ILE A 40 -1.40 5.59 0.77
CA ILE A 40 -1.75 6.57 1.82
C ILE A 40 -0.74 6.45 2.95
N GLU A 41 -0.33 7.58 3.53
CA GLU A 41 0.48 7.62 4.74
C GLU A 41 -0.08 8.67 5.71
N ALA A 42 -0.15 8.30 6.99
CA ALA A 42 -0.58 9.17 8.08
C ALA A 42 0.32 8.97 9.31
N LYS A 43 0.46 10.03 10.12
CA LYS A 43 1.25 10.04 11.35
C LYS A 43 0.39 10.50 12.54
N ASN A 44 0.78 10.12 13.75
CA ASN A 44 0.17 10.51 15.02
C ASN A 44 -1.35 10.24 15.07
N LEU A 45 -1.74 9.02 14.71
CA LEU A 45 -3.13 8.61 14.68
C LEU A 45 -3.71 8.46 16.07
N LYS A 46 -4.89 9.04 16.27
CA LYS A 46 -5.72 8.89 17.47
C LYS A 46 -7.16 8.73 17.01
N ALA A 47 -7.80 7.63 17.38
CA ALA A 47 -9.20 7.37 17.08
C ALA A 47 -9.94 6.99 18.36
N TYR A 48 -11.19 7.44 18.46
CA TYR A 48 -12.06 7.23 19.61
C TYR A 48 -13.33 6.57 19.11
N GLU A 49 -13.63 5.38 19.61
CA GLU A 49 -14.95 4.79 19.46
C GLU A 49 -15.83 5.31 20.58
N SER A 50 -16.96 5.93 20.25
CA SER A 50 -17.90 6.51 21.22
C SER A 50 -19.23 5.79 21.16
N ASN A 51 -19.93 5.71 22.30
CA ASN A 51 -21.35 5.34 22.36
C ASN A 51 -22.21 6.60 22.61
N THR A 52 -23.45 6.43 23.08
CA THR A 52 -24.39 7.53 23.32
C THR A 52 -23.91 8.61 24.30
N SER A 53 -22.98 8.31 25.21
CA SER A 53 -22.54 9.29 26.23
C SER A 53 -21.07 9.16 26.67
N THR A 54 -20.38 8.08 26.32
CA THR A 54 -19.00 7.82 26.75
C THR A 54 -18.11 7.35 25.60
N ILE A 55 -16.81 7.53 25.77
CA ILE A 55 -15.79 6.90 24.92
C ILE A 55 -15.76 5.42 25.29
N LYS A 56 -16.13 4.57 24.33
CA LYS A 56 -16.14 3.12 24.45
C LYS A 56 -14.73 2.53 24.27
N ALA A 57 -13.95 3.01 23.31
CA ALA A 57 -12.61 2.51 23.05
C ALA A 57 -11.69 3.60 22.51
N TYR A 58 -10.39 3.43 22.71
CA TYR A 58 -9.36 4.33 22.22
C TYR A 58 -8.30 3.58 21.45
N TYR A 59 -7.99 4.06 20.25
CA TYR A 59 -6.97 3.51 19.37
C TYR A 59 -5.91 4.56 19.07
N LYS A 60 -4.65 4.16 19.11
CA LYS A 60 -3.50 5.01 18.81
C LYS A 60 -2.50 4.24 17.96
N ALA A 61 -1.89 4.94 17.01
CA ALA A 61 -0.72 4.46 16.29
C ALA A 61 0.21 5.65 15.99
N ASN A 62 1.51 5.42 15.97
CA ASN A 62 2.50 6.42 15.57
C ASN A 62 2.39 6.72 14.07
N SER A 63 2.20 5.68 13.24
CA SER A 63 1.98 5.86 11.82
C SER A 63 1.09 4.78 11.23
N TRP A 64 0.47 5.10 10.11
CA TRP A 64 -0.22 4.16 9.25
C TRP A 64 0.20 4.36 7.81
N VAL A 65 0.43 3.24 7.13
CA VAL A 65 0.73 3.19 5.71
C VAL A 65 -0.21 2.20 5.04
N ARG A 66 -0.88 2.62 3.98
CA ARG A 66 -1.73 1.77 3.13
C ARG A 66 -1.00 1.44 1.84
N TYR A 67 -0.91 0.15 1.53
CA TYR A 67 -0.45 -0.40 0.26
C TYR A 67 -1.66 -0.91 -0.55
N ALA A 68 -1.41 -1.50 -1.72
CA ALA A 68 -2.51 -2.07 -2.52
C ALA A 68 -3.18 -3.26 -1.84
N ASP A 69 -2.38 -4.06 -1.13
CA ASP A 69 -2.70 -5.36 -0.57
C ASP A 69 -2.67 -5.40 0.95
N ARG A 70 -2.26 -4.33 1.64
CA ARG A 70 -2.19 -4.34 3.12
C ARG A 70 -2.23 -2.95 3.74
N ASP A 71 -2.56 -2.93 5.02
CA ASP A 71 -2.46 -1.76 5.90
C ASP A 71 -1.50 -2.07 7.04
N GLU A 72 -0.50 -1.22 7.24
CA GLU A 72 0.51 -1.34 8.29
C GLU A 72 0.39 -0.19 9.29
N PHE A 73 0.31 -0.50 10.58
CA PHE A 73 0.30 0.44 11.69
C PHE A 73 1.52 0.22 12.57
N ASN A 74 2.24 1.28 12.89
CA ASN A 74 3.41 1.23 13.79
C ASN A 74 3.07 1.79 15.17
N ASP A 75 3.63 1.16 16.21
CA ASP A 75 3.40 1.44 17.63
C ASP A 75 1.89 1.49 17.96
N PHE A 76 1.19 0.41 17.63
CA PHE A 76 -0.25 0.31 17.80
C PHE A 76 -0.61 0.05 19.26
N ILE A 77 -1.63 0.76 19.75
CA ILE A 77 -2.20 0.59 21.08
C ILE A 77 -3.72 0.71 20.98
N THR A 78 -4.44 -0.20 21.62
CA THR A 78 -5.88 -0.09 21.90
C THR A 78 -6.12 -0.19 23.40
N LEU A 79 -6.99 0.70 23.91
CA LEU A 79 -7.34 0.82 25.32
C LEU A 79 -8.86 0.87 25.51
N ASN A 80 -9.29 0.54 26.73
CA ASN A 80 -10.67 0.66 27.21
C ASN A 80 -11.70 -0.27 26.56
N LEU A 81 -11.25 -1.30 25.83
CA LEU A 81 -12.10 -2.46 25.55
C LEU A 81 -12.14 -3.37 26.78
N ASP A 82 -12.77 -4.55 26.67
CA ASP A 82 -12.63 -5.64 27.64
C ASP A 82 -11.17 -6.16 27.75
N PHE A 83 -10.26 -5.59 26.95
CA PHE A 83 -8.84 -5.82 26.98
C PHE A 83 -8.07 -4.56 26.52
N ASN A 84 -6.80 -4.48 26.89
CA ASN A 84 -5.81 -3.60 26.30
C ASN A 84 -4.87 -4.43 25.44
N LEU A 85 -4.47 -3.91 24.29
CA LEU A 85 -3.55 -4.57 23.38
C LEU A 85 -2.57 -3.55 22.79
N SER A 86 -1.30 -3.91 22.77
CA SER A 86 -0.26 -3.12 22.10
C SER A 86 0.69 -4.00 21.31
N ALA A 87 1.26 -3.46 20.24
CA ALA A 87 2.30 -4.09 19.45
C ALA A 87 3.15 -3.02 18.74
N ASN A 88 4.41 -3.33 18.45
CA ASN A 88 5.26 -2.45 17.64
C ASN A 88 4.73 -2.33 16.21
N ARG A 89 4.13 -3.40 15.68
CA ARG A 89 3.51 -3.41 14.35
C ARG A 89 2.20 -4.18 14.36
N LEU A 90 1.20 -3.62 13.69
CA LEU A 90 -0.08 -4.23 13.37
C LEU A 90 -0.26 -4.21 11.85
N GLU A 91 -0.57 -5.35 11.25
CA GLU A 91 -0.76 -5.48 9.81
C GLU A 91 -2.08 -6.19 9.46
N PHE A 92 -2.82 -5.61 8.51
CA PHE A 92 -4.01 -6.21 7.92
C PHE A 92 -3.71 -6.62 6.48
N PHE A 93 -3.92 -7.89 6.14
CA PHE A 93 -3.66 -8.42 4.80
C PHE A 93 -4.92 -8.41 3.94
N ASN A 94 -4.78 -8.01 2.68
CA ASN A 94 -5.80 -7.98 1.63
C ASN A 94 -7.11 -7.29 2.05
N LYS A 95 -7.04 -6.34 2.99
CA LYS A 95 -8.22 -5.71 3.63
C LYS A 95 -9.16 -6.73 4.30
N ASP A 96 -8.66 -7.93 4.57
CA ASP A 96 -9.36 -9.00 5.27
C ASP A 96 -9.10 -8.85 6.78
N MET A 97 -10.12 -8.41 7.51
CA MET A 97 -10.04 -8.19 8.96
C MET A 97 -9.89 -9.49 9.75
N SER A 98 -10.03 -10.66 9.12
CA SER A 98 -9.75 -11.95 9.76
C SER A 98 -8.27 -12.32 9.76
N LYS A 99 -7.45 -11.64 8.94
CA LYS A 99 -6.01 -11.88 8.81
C LYS A 99 -5.23 -10.70 9.33
N VAL A 100 -4.96 -10.76 10.63
CA VAL A 100 -4.25 -9.72 11.37
C VAL A 100 -2.96 -10.29 11.93
N LEU A 101 -1.86 -9.57 11.74
CA LEU A 101 -0.58 -9.87 12.36
C LEU A 101 -0.24 -8.78 13.38
N PHE A 102 0.12 -9.20 14.59
CA PHE A 102 0.75 -8.36 15.60
C PHE A 102 2.20 -8.81 15.74
N GLU A 103 3.15 -7.88 15.60
CA GLU A 103 4.56 -8.19 15.62
C GLU A 103 5.31 -7.23 16.55
N GLY A 104 6.20 -7.81 17.37
CA GLY A 104 7.11 -7.10 18.26
C GLY A 104 6.45 -6.59 19.54
N ASN A 105 6.95 -7.04 20.69
CA ASN A 105 6.53 -6.62 22.04
C ASN A 105 5.00 -6.59 22.19
N VAL A 106 4.36 -7.68 21.77
CA VAL A 106 2.91 -7.80 21.75
C VAL A 106 2.45 -8.01 23.18
N THR A 107 1.67 -7.08 23.71
CA THR A 107 1.15 -7.15 25.08
C THR A 107 -0.37 -7.12 25.04
N TYR A 108 -1.00 -8.17 25.54
CA TYR A 108 -2.43 -8.26 25.76
C TYR A 108 -2.72 -8.30 27.27
N ILE A 109 -3.68 -7.51 27.72
CA ILE A 109 -4.14 -7.48 29.11
C ILE A 109 -5.68 -7.48 29.11
N GLY A 110 -6.30 -8.61 29.45
CA GLY A 110 -7.75 -8.72 29.58
C GLY A 110 -8.27 -8.12 30.89
N ALA A 111 -9.56 -7.76 30.93
CA ALA A 111 -10.24 -7.25 32.13
C ALA A 111 -10.27 -8.26 33.30
N ASN A 112 -10.10 -9.54 33.00
CA ASN A 112 -9.99 -10.64 33.97
C ASN A 112 -8.55 -10.86 34.49
N ASN A 113 -7.65 -9.88 34.29
CA ASN A 113 -6.22 -9.95 34.62
C ASN A 113 -5.41 -11.03 33.85
N VAL A 114 -5.96 -11.64 32.81
CA VAL A 114 -5.18 -12.50 31.91
C VAL A 114 -4.21 -11.64 31.12
N LYS A 115 -2.93 -12.04 31.12
CA LYS A 115 -1.86 -11.34 30.40
C LYS A 115 -1.16 -12.29 29.45
N ILE A 116 -0.97 -11.84 28.21
CA ILE A 116 -0.17 -12.53 27.20
C ILE A 116 0.87 -11.54 26.72
N ILE A 117 2.14 -11.94 26.74
CA ILE A 117 3.27 -11.12 26.36
C ILE A 117 4.15 -11.95 25.43
N SER A 118 4.51 -11.40 24.26
CA SER A 118 5.35 -12.05 23.25
C SER A 118 6.32 -11.09 22.57
#